data_AF-A0A8J4T1X0-F1
#
_entry.id   AF-A0A8J4T1X0-F1
#
_cell.length_a   1.000
_cell.length_b   1.000
_cell.length_c   1.000
_cell.angle_alpha   90.00
_cell.angle_beta   90.00
_cell.angle_gamma   90.00
#
_symmetry.space_group_name_H-M   'P 1'
#
loop_
_entity.id
_entity.type
_entity.pdbx_description
1 polymer ?
#
loop_
_entity_poly.entity_id
_entity_poly.type
_entity_poly.pdbx_seq_one_letter_code
_entity_poly.pdbx_strand_id
1 'polypeptide(L)'
;VCTRNGTLIIRPDSGDPTKVVVRVLNILGSKFGYTVNSLGFKLLPSYLRVIQGDGVSFESLGPILESIKSAGWSTENVSFGSGGALLQRLNRDTQKCAFKCSHVVVNGKAVCHKRCICFPSRFLHSFT
;
A
#
# COMPACT_ATOMS: atom_id res chain seq x y z
N VAL A 1 -26.18 -12.99 -19.95
CA VAL A 1 -25.70 -11.59 -19.95
C VAL A 1 -26.44 -10.85 -18.85
N CYS A 2 -25.74 -10.27 -17.89
CA CYS A 2 -26.37 -9.55 -16.77
C CYS A 2 -27.02 -8.27 -17.31
N THR A 3 -28.33 -8.14 -17.15
CA THR A 3 -29.17 -7.06 -17.69
C THR A 3 -29.11 -5.75 -16.90
N ARG A 4 -28.22 -5.65 -15.90
CA ARG A 4 -27.99 -4.43 -15.11
C ARG A 4 -26.61 -3.86 -15.42
N ASN A 5 -26.54 -2.53 -15.53
CA ASN A 5 -25.30 -1.78 -15.73
C ASN A 5 -24.50 -1.71 -14.41
N GLY A 6 -24.03 -2.87 -13.93
CA GLY A 6 -23.33 -3.01 -12.67
C GLY A 6 -22.01 -3.77 -12.83
N THR A 7 -21.05 -3.44 -11.98
CA THR A 7 -19.74 -4.11 -11.93
C THR A 7 -19.75 -5.16 -10.82
N LEU A 8 -19.50 -6.42 -11.17
CA LEU A 8 -19.24 -7.49 -10.21
C LEU A 8 -17.80 -7.35 -9.70
N ILE A 9 -17.67 -7.17 -8.39
CA ILE A 9 -16.36 -7.14 -7.72
C ILE A 9 -16.20 -8.43 -6.93
N ILE A 10 -15.20 -9.24 -7.30
CA ILE A 10 -14.89 -10.49 -6.63
C ILE A 10 -13.87 -10.21 -5.53
N ARG A 11 -14.22 -10.60 -4.30
CA ARG A 11 -13.35 -10.46 -3.13
C ARG A 11 -12.90 -11.83 -2.64
N PRO A 12 -11.67 -12.28 -2.96
CA PRO A 12 -11.04 -13.37 -2.22
C PRO A 12 -10.82 -12.94 -0.76
N ASP A 13 -11.12 -13.85 0.17
CA ASP A 13 -11.13 -13.54 1.61
C ASP A 13 -10.03 -14.27 2.41
N SER A 14 -9.25 -15.16 1.78
CA SER A 14 -8.19 -15.91 2.47
C SER A 14 -7.06 -16.35 1.54
N GLY A 15 -5.84 -16.43 2.08
CA GLY A 15 -4.65 -17.00 1.44
C GLY A 15 -3.58 -15.95 1.13
N ASP A 16 -2.47 -16.40 0.54
CA ASP A 16 -1.36 -15.52 0.14
C ASP A 16 -1.82 -14.54 -0.96
N PRO A 17 -1.87 -13.22 -0.69
CA PRO A 17 -2.40 -12.23 -1.62
C PRO A 17 -1.67 -12.24 -2.98
N THR A 18 -0.37 -12.54 -2.99
CA THR A 18 0.43 -12.53 -4.22
C THR A 18 -0.03 -13.64 -5.19
N LYS A 19 -0.37 -14.82 -4.67
CA LYS A 19 -0.78 -15.98 -5.45
C LYS A 19 -2.28 -15.98 -5.75
N VAL A 20 -3.09 -15.62 -4.75
CA VAL A 20 -4.54 -15.69 -4.85
C VAL A 20 -5.06 -14.71 -5.90
N VAL A 21 -4.56 -13.47 -5.92
CA VAL A 21 -5.00 -12.45 -6.89
C VAL A 21 -4.71 -12.90 -8.32
N VAL A 22 -3.49 -13.37 -8.60
CA VAL A 22 -3.11 -13.87 -9.94
C VAL A 22 -3.95 -15.09 -10.33
N ARG A 23 -4.18 -16.02 -9.40
CA ARG A 23 -5.01 -17.21 -9.66
C ARG A 23 -6.44 -16.83 -10.01
N VAL A 24 -7.05 -15.90 -9.27
CA VAL A 24 -8.40 -15.41 -9.55
C VAL A 24 -8.44 -14.74 -10.92
N LEU A 25 -7.50 -13.85 -11.23
CA LEU A 25 -7.43 -13.20 -12.54
C LEU A 25 -7.33 -14.21 -13.69
N ASN A 26 -6.49 -15.25 -13.55
CA ASN A 26 -6.38 -16.31 -14.55
C ASN A 26 -7.69 -17.08 -14.72
N ILE A 27 -8.37 -17.46 -13.64
CA ILE A 27 -9.67 -18.16 -13.70
C ILE A 27 -10.71 -17.29 -14.42
N LEU A 28 -10.80 -16.00 -14.07
CA LEU A 28 -11.73 -15.07 -14.68
C LEU A 28 -11.42 -14.83 -16.16
N GLY A 29 -10.13 -14.68 -16.49
CA GLY A 29 -9.66 -14.56 -17.87
C GLY A 29 -10.03 -15.76 -18.73
N SER A 30 -9.88 -16.98 -18.21
CA SER A 30 -10.24 -18.20 -18.93
C SER A 30 -11.75 -18.39 -19.11
N LYS A 31 -12.58 -17.84 -18.21
CA LYS A 31 -14.04 -18.02 -18.23
C LYS A 31 -14.79 -16.90 -18.96
N PHE A 32 -14.34 -15.66 -18.80
CA PHE A 32 -15.01 -14.47 -19.34
C PHE A 32 -14.25 -13.81 -20.48
N GLY A 33 -13.01 -14.25 -20.75
CA GLY A 33 -12.12 -13.61 -21.71
C GLY A 33 -11.44 -12.35 -21.14
N TYR A 34 -10.59 -11.75 -21.96
CA TYR A 34 -9.90 -10.49 -21.67
C TYR A 34 -9.58 -9.76 -22.97
N THR A 35 -9.38 -8.45 -22.89
CA THR A 35 -8.76 -7.64 -23.94
C THR A 35 -7.32 -7.33 -23.56
N VAL A 36 -6.52 -6.83 -24.50
CA VAL A 36 -5.17 -6.35 -24.21
C VAL A 36 -5.17 -4.84 -24.37
N ASN A 37 -4.68 -4.12 -23.35
CA ASN A 37 -4.59 -2.66 -23.41
C ASN A 37 -3.42 -2.20 -24.30
N SER A 38 -3.30 -0.89 -24.51
CA SER A 38 -2.21 -0.30 -25.31
C SER A 38 -0.80 -0.57 -24.75
N LEU A 39 -0.70 -0.98 -23.49
CA LEU A 39 0.55 -1.30 -22.79
C LEU A 39 0.89 -2.79 -22.82
N GLY A 40 0.07 -3.63 -23.47
CA GLY A 40 0.32 -5.07 -23.59
C GLY A 40 -0.17 -5.93 -22.42
N PHE A 41 -0.99 -5.38 -21.52
CA PHE A 41 -1.52 -6.09 -20.36
C PHE A 41 -2.96 -6.56 -20.56
N LYS A 42 -3.28 -7.71 -19.99
CA LYS A 42 -4.62 -8.31 -20.02
C LYS A 42 -5.60 -7.52 -19.15
N LEU A 43 -6.76 -7.20 -19.70
CA LEU A 43 -7.83 -6.43 -19.07
C LEU A 43 -9.14 -7.23 -19.10
N LEU A 44 -9.74 -7.42 -17.93
CA LEU A 44 -11.03 -8.08 -17.80
C LEU A 44 -12.16 -7.16 -18.31
N PRO A 45 -13.30 -7.73 -18.76
CA PRO A 45 -14.47 -6.96 -19.15
C PRO A 45 -14.85 -5.91 -18.09
N SER A 46 -15.34 -4.74 -18.51
CA SER A 46 -15.60 -3.58 -17.64
C SER A 46 -16.54 -3.87 -16.46
N TYR A 47 -17.43 -4.85 -16.61
CA TYR A 47 -18.36 -5.30 -15.58
C TYR A 47 -17.75 -6.27 -14.57
N LEU A 48 -16.45 -6.59 -14.64
CA LEU A 48 -15.79 -7.56 -13.76
C LEU A 48 -14.47 -7.02 -13.21
N ARG A 49 -14.34 -6.97 -11.88
CA ARG A 49 -13.13 -6.52 -11.17
C ARG A 49 -12.86 -7.39 -9.95
N VAL A 50 -11.65 -7.29 -9.39
CA VAL A 50 -11.22 -8.01 -8.19
C VAL A 50 -10.83 -7.02 -7.10
N ILE A 51 -11.17 -7.29 -5.84
CA ILE A 51 -10.69 -6.53 -4.68
C ILE A 51 -10.00 -7.45 -3.68
N GLN A 52 -8.73 -7.17 -3.38
CA GLN A 52 -7.99 -7.87 -2.32
C GLN A 52 -8.06 -7.03 -1.04
N GLY A 53 -8.76 -7.53 -0.03
CA GLY A 53 -8.92 -6.86 1.27
C GLY A 53 -8.10 -7.47 2.41
N ASP A 54 -7.64 -8.71 2.23
CA ASP A 54 -6.92 -9.45 3.26
C ASP A 54 -5.40 -9.34 3.09
N GLY A 55 -4.67 -9.19 4.19
CA GLY A 55 -3.20 -9.16 4.20
C GLY A 55 -2.54 -7.98 3.47
N VAL A 56 -3.28 -6.91 3.16
CA VAL A 56 -2.73 -5.73 2.47
C VAL A 56 -2.09 -4.76 3.46
N SER A 57 -0.78 -4.58 3.35
CA SER A 57 0.02 -3.55 4.02
C SER A 57 0.90 -2.82 2.99
N PHE A 58 1.60 -1.76 3.42
CA PHE A 58 2.51 -1.03 2.55
C PHE A 58 3.61 -1.94 1.99
N GLU A 59 4.12 -2.85 2.82
CA GLU A 59 5.19 -3.78 2.45
C GLU A 59 4.70 -4.90 1.53
N SER A 60 3.46 -5.35 1.67
CA SER A 60 2.92 -6.44 0.83
C SER A 60 2.41 -5.96 -0.54
N LEU A 61 2.08 -4.66 -0.67
CA LEU A 61 1.54 -4.11 -1.91
C LEU A 61 2.52 -4.24 -3.11
N GLY A 62 3.81 -3.96 -2.89
CA GLY A 62 4.85 -4.07 -3.92
C GLY A 62 4.93 -5.48 -4.54
N PRO A 63 5.18 -6.52 -3.73
CA PRO A 63 5.20 -7.91 -4.20
C PRO A 63 3.92 -8.35 -4.91
N ILE A 64 2.74 -7.89 -4.47
CA ILE A 64 1.47 -8.23 -5.12
C ILE A 64 1.40 -7.62 -6.52
N LEU A 65 1.74 -6.33 -6.65
CA LEU A 65 1.75 -5.63 -7.95
C LEU A 65 2.76 -6.24 -8.92
N GLU A 66 3.94 -6.62 -8.44
CA GLU A 66 4.95 -7.34 -9.24
C GLU A 66 4.44 -8.70 -9.72
N SER A 67 3.72 -9.43 -8.88
CA SER A 67 3.11 -10.72 -9.26
C SER A 67 2.06 -10.54 -10.38
N ILE A 68 1.19 -9.54 -10.26
CA ILE A 68 0.17 -9.21 -11.27
C ILE A 68 0.84 -8.82 -12.59
N LYS A 69 1.86 -7.95 -12.53
CA LYS A 69 2.62 -7.50 -13.71
C LYS A 69 3.33 -8.67 -14.38
N SER A 70 3.99 -9.53 -13.61
CA SER A 70 4.70 -10.72 -14.10
C SER A 70 3.76 -11.73 -14.77
N ALA A 71 2.52 -11.79 -14.32
CA ALA A 71 1.49 -12.62 -14.93
C ALA A 71 0.85 -11.99 -16.20
N GLY A 72 1.28 -10.77 -16.57
CA GLY A 72 0.80 -10.05 -17.76
C GLY A 72 -0.58 -9.43 -17.58
N TRP A 73 -1.05 -9.22 -16.36
CA TRP A 73 -2.36 -8.61 -16.06
C TRP A 73 -2.24 -7.11 -15.81
N SER A 74 -3.25 -6.36 -16.23
CA SER A 74 -3.34 -4.92 -15.90
C SER A 74 -3.73 -4.76 -14.44
N THR A 75 -3.09 -3.82 -13.76
CA THR A 75 -3.44 -3.42 -12.38
C THR A 75 -4.82 -2.77 -12.30
N GLU A 76 -5.38 -2.30 -13.43
CA GLU A 76 -6.75 -1.78 -13.54
C GLU A 76 -7.83 -2.81 -13.14
N ASN A 77 -7.49 -4.10 -13.18
CA ASN A 77 -8.41 -5.18 -12.79
C ASN A 77 -8.57 -5.32 -11.28
N VAL A 78 -7.65 -4.75 -10.50
CA VAL A 78 -7.49 -5.04 -9.06
C VAL A 78 -7.56 -3.76 -8.24
N SER A 79 -8.40 -3.77 -7.21
CA SER A 79 -8.40 -2.77 -6.14
C SER A 79 -7.91 -3.39 -4.83
N PHE A 80 -7.37 -2.58 -3.93
CA PHE A 80 -6.85 -3.05 -2.65
C PHE A 80 -7.58 -2.37 -1.50
N GLY A 81 -8.04 -3.16 -0.54
CA GLY A 81 -8.57 -2.67 0.73
C GLY A 81 -7.59 -2.98 1.85
N SER A 82 -7.27 -1.99 2.69
CA SER A 82 -6.45 -2.19 3.88
C SER A 82 -7.17 -1.60 5.10
N GLY A 83 -7.40 -2.45 6.11
CA GLY A 83 -8.05 -2.06 7.37
C GLY A 83 -7.03 -1.74 8.45
N GLY A 84 -6.86 -2.65 9.42
CA GLY A 84 -5.99 -2.45 10.59
C GLY A 84 -4.52 -2.17 10.25
N ALA A 85 -4.00 -2.68 9.13
CA ALA A 85 -2.64 -2.34 8.70
C ALA A 85 -2.48 -0.86 8.30
N LEU A 86 -3.52 -0.24 7.74
CA LEU A 86 -3.51 1.17 7.35
C LEU A 86 -3.73 2.09 8.56
N LEU A 87 -4.68 1.75 9.43
CA LEU A 87 -5.14 2.65 10.48
C LEU A 87 -4.57 2.35 11.88
N GLN A 88 -4.16 1.11 12.16
CA GLN A 88 -3.81 0.67 13.52
C GLN A 88 -2.35 0.21 13.67
N ARG A 89 -1.62 -0.01 12.57
CA ARG A 89 -0.18 -0.36 12.59
C ARG A 89 0.74 0.86 12.42
N LEU A 90 0.28 2.04 12.84
CA LEU A 90 1.09 3.25 12.89
C LEU A 90 1.62 3.44 14.32
N ASN A 91 2.92 3.68 14.46
CA ASN A 91 3.53 4.04 15.74
C ASN A 91 4.21 5.42 15.65
N ARG A 92 4.56 6.01 16.80
CA ARG A 92 5.22 7.32 16.88
C ARG A 92 6.46 7.41 15.97
N ASP A 93 7.22 6.32 15.90
CA ASP A 93 8.47 6.26 15.16
C ASP A 93 8.26 6.08 13.65
N THR A 94 7.08 5.64 13.20
CA THR A 94 6.68 5.59 11.77
C THR A 94 6.84 6.95 11.11
N GLN A 95 6.43 8.03 11.79
CA GLN A 95 6.59 9.41 11.32
C GLN A 95 7.73 10.15 12.01
N LYS A 96 8.53 9.44 12.83
CA LYS A 96 9.63 9.98 13.64
C LYS A 96 9.21 11.21 14.47
N CYS A 97 7.96 11.25 14.93
CA CYS A 97 7.44 12.36 15.72
C CYS A 97 8.16 12.41 17.08
N ALA A 98 8.89 13.49 17.34
CA ALA A 98 9.59 13.67 18.60
C ALA A 98 9.53 15.14 19.04
N PHE A 99 9.10 15.37 20.30
CA PHE A 99 9.19 16.68 20.93
C PHE A 99 10.45 16.73 21.82
N LYS A 100 11.24 17.80 21.65
CA LYS A 100 12.49 18.01 22.41
C LYS A 100 12.64 19.50 22.68
N CYS A 101 13.03 19.85 23.90
CA CYS A 101 13.38 21.22 24.25
C CYS A 101 14.55 21.71 23.40
N SER A 102 14.35 22.80 22.66
CA SER A 102 15.33 23.44 21.79
C SER A 102 15.88 24.75 22.36
N HIS A 103 15.38 25.20 23.52
CA HIS A 103 15.82 26.44 24.16
C HIS A 103 15.37 26.51 25.62
N VAL A 104 16.25 26.93 26.52
CA VAL A 104 15.90 27.33 27.89
C VAL A 104 16.72 28.56 28.29
N VAL A 105 16.13 29.45 29.09
CA VAL A 105 16.85 30.57 29.71
C VAL A 105 17.03 30.29 31.19
N VAL A 106 18.29 30.25 31.64
CA VAL A 106 18.65 30.07 33.05
C VAL A 106 19.49 31.26 33.47
N ASN A 107 19.03 32.03 34.48
CA ASN A 107 19.70 33.23 34.98
C ASN A 107 20.04 34.26 33.86
N GLY A 108 19.09 34.48 32.94
CA GLY A 108 19.27 35.39 31.81
C GLY A 108 20.17 34.87 30.68
N LYS A 109 20.70 33.65 30.77
CA LYS A 109 21.51 33.02 29.72
C LYS A 109 20.73 31.94 28.97
N ALA A 110 20.75 32.01 27.65
CA ALA A 110 20.20 30.98 26.78
C ALA A 110 21.10 29.73 26.79
N VAL A 111 20.49 28.56 27.03
CA VAL A 111 21.13 27.25 26.98
C VAL A 111 20.25 26.34 26.12
N CYS A 112 20.86 25.57 25.23
CA CYS A 112 20.21 24.45 24.58
C CYS A 112 21.23 23.33 24.39
N HIS A 113 20.84 22.09 24.69
CA HIS A 113 21.70 20.96 24.40
C HIS A 113 20.93 19.69 24.04
N LYS A 114 21.17 19.18 22.83
CA LYS A 114 21.05 17.75 22.53
C LYS A 114 22.02 17.33 21.42
N ARG A 115 23.19 16.79 21.78
CA ARG A 115 24.07 16.04 20.86
C ARG A 115 24.02 14.55 21.18
N CYS A 116 23.30 13.78 20.38
CA CYS A 116 23.43 12.32 20.38
C CYS A 116 24.48 11.92 19.34
N ILE A 117 25.72 11.68 19.77
CA ILE A 117 26.85 11.32 18.91
C ILE A 117 26.66 9.95 18.25
N CYS A 118 26.01 9.00 18.92
CA CYS A 118 25.81 7.63 18.42
C CYS A 118 24.69 7.48 17.37
N PHE A 119 23.79 8.46 17.20
CA PHE A 119 22.66 8.38 16.26
C PHE A 119 22.39 9.73 15.59
N PRO A 120 23.07 10.03 14.47
CA PRO A 120 22.93 11.31 13.75
C PRO A 120 21.49 11.57 13.27
N SER A 121 20.72 10.53 12.98
CA SER A 121 19.30 10.61 12.55
C SER A 121 18.34 11.12 13.63
N ARG A 122 18.78 11.23 14.89
CA ARG A 122 18.00 11.82 16.00
C ARG A 122 18.33 13.30 16.24
N PHE A 123 19.19 13.89 15.42
CA PHE A 123 19.47 15.32 15.42
C PHE A 123 18.33 16.05 14.71
N LEU A 124 17.63 16.95 15.41
CA LEU A 124 16.84 17.96 14.70
C LEU A 124 17.85 19.01 14.25
N HIS A 125 17.87 19.32 12.95
CA HIS A 125 18.63 20.47 12.46
C HIS A 125 18.18 21.69 13.23
N SER A 126 19.11 22.28 13.99
CA SER A 126 18.89 23.58 14.61
C SER A 126 18.81 24.58 13.47
N PHE A 127 17.61 25.11 13.22
CA PHE A 127 17.47 26.34 12.44
C PHE A 127 17.92 27.48 13.35
N THR A 128 19.19 27.86 13.21
CA THR A 128 19.76 29.11 13.68
C THR A 128 20.50 29.72 12.52
#